data_AF-A0A833S1G5-F1
#
_entry.id   AF-A0A833S1G5-F1
#
_cell.length_a   1.000
_cell.length_b   1.000
_cell.length_c   1.000
_cell.angle_alpha   90.00
_cell.angle_beta   90.00
_cell.angle_gamma   90.00
#
_symmetry.space_group_name_H-M   'P 1'
#
loop_
_entity.id
_entity.type
_entity.pdbx_description
1 polymer ?
#
loop_
_entity_poly.entity_id
_entity_poly.type
_entity_poly.pdbx_seq_one_letter_code
_entity_poly.pdbx_strand_id
1 'polypeptide(L)'
;MAARQVEKKLLVAAAKNGFAIPCDLDATAFLLTHPRGAYTAARTVLQTKIFDYEAHIRRLVESTIAMQSEKQLTPSALEKELRPRTEATIVAAMTAFKGLYEAQKNQEYKINVLVCPTEGDKVDGEVLADTDVFCHVGFLPPLRSEMVKLEVAGLPRHNAAAKDSAWVKERKAIYDRMAPDMEEVILMDPVTRHLLEGSQTNFYTIQDGAVYTAEEGILKGTVRSLVLDVCEENGIPVKLTPPTLNDVDKWQGCFISSTSRLVLGAKSLEYEHPDTNKTTTRSFLPNPILDQITSVVRHAVIGKSTEVFK
;
A
#
# COMPACT_ATOMS: atom_id res chain seq x y z
N MET A 1 20.74 -18.34 31.95
CA MET A 1 19.48 -17.64 32.19
C MET A 1 19.18 -16.81 30.96
N ALA A 2 18.17 -17.21 30.18
CA ALA A 2 17.79 -16.53 28.95
C ALA A 2 17.21 -15.15 29.31
N ALA A 3 17.82 -14.09 28.77
CA ALA A 3 17.22 -12.78 28.80
C ALA A 3 15.88 -12.87 28.06
N ARG A 4 14.76 -12.69 28.78
CA ARG A 4 13.45 -12.47 28.17
C ARG A 4 13.62 -11.31 27.20
N GLN A 5 13.52 -11.57 25.90
CA GLN A 5 13.20 -10.54 24.92
C GLN A 5 11.95 -9.84 25.44
N VAL A 6 12.08 -8.59 25.84
CA VAL A 6 10.93 -7.76 26.19
C VAL A 6 10.14 -7.63 24.89
N GLU A 7 8.99 -8.30 24.81
CA GLU A 7 8.05 -8.10 23.71
C GLU A 7 7.77 -6.61 23.62
N LYS A 8 8.25 -5.99 22.54
CA LYS A 8 8.10 -4.56 22.33
C LYS A 8 6.63 -4.32 22.08
N LYS A 9 5.91 -3.83 23.09
CA LYS A 9 4.48 -3.54 23.02
C LYS A 9 4.19 -2.70 21.78
N LEU A 10 3.35 -3.22 20.89
CA LEU A 10 2.92 -2.48 19.71
C LEU A 10 2.12 -1.24 20.14
N LEU A 11 2.42 -0.11 19.51
CA LEU A 11 1.77 1.16 19.75
C LEU A 11 0.71 1.32 18.68
N VAL A 12 -0.47 0.77 18.95
CA VAL A 12 -1.59 0.61 18.01
C VAL A 12 -2.92 0.82 18.71
N ALA A 13 -3.95 1.17 17.95
CA ALA A 13 -5.33 1.20 18.41
C ALA A 13 -6.24 0.74 17.26
N ALA A 14 -7.45 0.30 17.59
CA ALA A 14 -8.41 -0.11 16.58
C ALA A 14 -9.83 0.34 16.92
N ALA A 15 -10.70 0.30 15.92
CA ALA A 15 -12.13 0.50 16.06
C ALA A 15 -12.91 -0.43 15.11
N LYS A 16 -14.16 -0.70 15.48
CA LYS A 16 -15.16 -1.42 14.69
C LYS A 16 -16.45 -0.59 14.67
N ASN A 17 -16.99 -0.31 13.49
CA ASN A 17 -18.26 0.38 13.28
C ASN A 17 -18.44 1.66 14.13
N GLY A 18 -17.40 2.49 14.21
CA GLY A 18 -17.44 3.74 14.99
C GLY A 18 -17.14 3.60 16.49
N PHE A 19 -16.80 2.41 16.99
CA PHE A 19 -16.48 2.19 18.39
C PHE A 19 -15.06 1.66 18.56
N ALA A 20 -14.29 2.23 19.49
CA ALA A 20 -12.96 1.74 19.82
C ALA A 20 -13.01 0.30 20.35
N ILE A 21 -12.05 -0.53 19.94
CA ILE A 21 -11.91 -1.92 20.39
C ILE A 21 -10.47 -2.16 20.89
N PRO A 22 -10.26 -3.12 21.82
CA PRO A 22 -8.92 -3.55 22.20
C PRO A 22 -8.14 -4.06 20.98
N CYS A 23 -6.85 -3.73 20.89
CA CYS A 23 -5.97 -4.22 19.85
C CYS A 23 -4.51 -4.20 20.31
N ASP A 24 -3.82 -5.31 20.11
CA ASP A 24 -2.38 -5.50 20.33
C ASP A 24 -1.70 -6.10 19.08
N LEU A 25 -2.41 -6.16 17.95
CA LEU A 25 -1.95 -6.73 16.69
C LEU A 25 -1.36 -5.64 15.79
N ASP A 26 -0.35 -5.99 14.99
CA ASP A 26 0.08 -5.12 13.90
C ASP A 26 -0.97 -5.10 12.77
N ALA A 27 -0.80 -4.16 11.82
CA ALA A 27 -1.74 -4.00 10.71
C ALA A 27 -1.92 -5.26 9.85
N THR A 28 -0.88 -6.07 9.66
CA THR A 28 -0.95 -7.29 8.86
C THR A 28 -1.72 -8.36 9.61
N ALA A 29 -1.36 -8.62 10.88
CA ALA A 29 -2.05 -9.57 11.73
C ALA A 29 -3.54 -9.17 11.91
N PHE A 30 -3.81 -7.88 12.13
CA PHE A 30 -5.16 -7.35 12.22
C PHE A 30 -5.99 -7.63 10.95
N LEU A 31 -5.44 -7.46 9.74
CA LEU A 31 -6.16 -7.80 8.52
C LEU A 31 -6.39 -9.31 8.36
N LEU A 32 -5.52 -10.15 8.93
CA LEU A 32 -5.58 -11.61 8.82
C LEU A 32 -6.57 -12.26 9.80
N THR A 33 -6.79 -11.65 10.97
CA THR A 33 -7.70 -12.16 12.01
C THR A 33 -9.17 -11.90 11.71
N HIS A 34 -9.48 -10.97 10.79
CA HIS A 34 -10.85 -10.64 10.42
C HIS A 34 -11.27 -11.34 9.11
N PRO A 35 -12.59 -11.41 8.82
CA PRO A 35 -13.09 -11.95 7.56
C PRO A 35 -12.48 -11.27 6.33
N ARG A 36 -12.40 -12.01 5.22
CA ARG A 36 -11.92 -11.46 3.94
C ARG A 36 -12.82 -10.29 3.53
N GLY A 37 -12.19 -9.14 3.30
CA GLY A 37 -12.83 -7.92 2.86
C GLY A 37 -11.92 -7.02 2.03
N ALA A 38 -12.53 -5.96 1.49
CA ALA A 38 -11.86 -4.87 0.80
C ALA A 38 -11.15 -3.98 1.82
N TYR A 39 -9.90 -3.58 1.55
CA TYR A 39 -9.16 -2.75 2.50
C TYR A 39 -8.44 -1.59 1.83
N THR A 40 -8.11 -0.57 2.62
CA THR A 40 -7.26 0.54 2.20
C THR A 40 -6.22 0.84 3.28
N ALA A 41 -5.07 1.36 2.88
CA ALA A 41 -3.99 1.74 3.78
C ALA A 41 -3.58 3.18 3.46
N ALA A 42 -3.93 4.09 4.36
CA ALA A 42 -3.70 5.52 4.27
C ALA A 42 -2.58 5.95 5.23
N ARG A 43 -2.01 7.12 4.95
CA ARG A 43 -1.08 7.80 5.85
C ARG A 43 -1.68 9.11 6.29
N THR A 44 -1.36 9.53 7.49
CA THR A 44 -1.60 10.92 7.87
C THR A 44 -0.52 11.85 7.34
N VAL A 45 -0.86 13.13 7.34
CA VAL A 45 0.03 14.27 7.10
C VAL A 45 -0.31 15.34 8.12
N LEU A 46 0.71 15.86 8.81
CA LEU A 46 0.57 16.79 9.93
C LEU A 46 -0.37 16.28 11.02
N GLN A 47 -0.50 14.96 11.18
CA GLN A 47 -1.39 14.25 12.13
C GLN A 47 -2.89 14.44 11.96
N THR A 48 -3.34 15.52 11.32
CA THR A 48 -4.77 15.87 11.21
C THR A 48 -5.35 15.59 9.83
N LYS A 49 -4.47 15.46 8.83
CA LYS A 49 -4.87 15.21 7.44
C LYS A 49 -4.64 13.79 7.03
N ILE A 50 -5.38 13.32 6.03
CA ILE A 50 -5.12 12.08 5.31
C ILE A 50 -4.72 12.43 3.87
N PHE A 51 -3.60 11.88 3.42
CA PHE A 51 -3.16 12.03 2.03
C PHE A 51 -4.15 11.32 1.10
N ASP A 52 -4.66 12.05 0.10
CA ASP A 52 -5.56 11.53 -0.94
C ASP A 52 -6.78 10.78 -0.38
N TYR A 53 -7.46 11.40 0.60
CA TYR A 53 -8.57 10.82 1.34
C TYR A 53 -9.69 10.27 0.42
N GLU A 54 -10.06 11.03 -0.61
CA GLU A 54 -11.11 10.66 -1.55
C GLU A 54 -10.76 9.40 -2.36
N ALA A 55 -9.50 9.23 -2.76
CA ALA A 55 -9.07 7.99 -3.42
C ALA A 55 -9.09 6.79 -2.47
N HIS A 56 -8.87 6.99 -1.17
CA HIS A 56 -8.98 5.91 -0.18
C HIS A 56 -10.43 5.45 0.01
N ILE A 57 -11.40 6.38 0.05
CA ILE A 57 -12.84 6.05 0.09
C ILE A 57 -13.25 5.33 -1.20
N ARG A 58 -12.91 5.89 -2.36
CA ARG A 58 -13.20 5.29 -3.66
C ARG A 58 -12.65 3.86 -3.77
N ARG A 59 -11.42 3.63 -3.31
CA ARG A 59 -10.81 2.29 -3.32
C ARG A 59 -11.59 1.28 -2.49
N LEU A 60 -12.12 1.68 -1.33
CA LEU A 60 -12.95 0.78 -0.50
C LEU A 60 -14.22 0.38 -1.26
N VAL A 61 -14.87 1.34 -1.92
CA VAL A 61 -16.07 1.12 -2.75
C VAL A 61 -15.75 0.20 -3.93
N GLU A 62 -14.78 0.56 -4.77
CA GLU A 62 -14.41 -0.19 -5.96
C GLU A 62 -13.93 -1.61 -5.64
N SER A 63 -13.12 -1.77 -4.59
CA SER A 63 -12.64 -3.10 -4.17
C SER A 63 -13.79 -3.95 -3.63
N THR A 64 -14.74 -3.36 -2.89
CA THR A 64 -15.92 -4.08 -2.40
C THR A 64 -16.78 -4.59 -3.55
N ILE A 65 -17.03 -3.76 -4.57
CA ILE A 65 -17.77 -4.15 -5.79
C ILE A 65 -17.03 -5.26 -6.53
N ALA A 66 -15.73 -5.10 -6.75
CA ALA A 66 -14.92 -6.10 -7.46
C ALA A 66 -14.86 -7.46 -6.73
N MET A 67 -15.06 -7.47 -5.42
CA MET A 67 -15.11 -8.68 -4.60
C MET A 67 -16.50 -9.30 -4.49
N GLN A 68 -17.56 -8.55 -4.81
CA GLN A 68 -18.97 -8.94 -4.71
C GLN A 68 -19.68 -8.76 -6.06
N SER A 69 -19.05 -9.23 -7.14
CA SER A 69 -19.53 -9.02 -8.51
C SER A 69 -20.92 -9.62 -8.75
N GLU A 70 -21.31 -10.61 -7.96
CA GLU A 70 -22.63 -11.24 -7.98
C GLU A 70 -23.77 -10.35 -7.44
N LYS A 71 -23.46 -9.35 -6.60
CA LYS A 71 -24.48 -8.53 -5.92
C LYS A 71 -24.95 -7.31 -6.71
N GLN A 72 -24.42 -7.07 -7.92
CA GLN A 72 -24.75 -5.93 -8.79
C GLN A 72 -24.82 -4.58 -8.04
N LEU A 73 -23.82 -4.32 -7.20
CA LEU A 73 -23.76 -3.12 -6.36
C LEU A 73 -23.55 -1.86 -7.20
N THR A 74 -24.25 -0.79 -6.84
CA THR A 74 -24.08 0.53 -7.46
C THR A 74 -23.04 1.35 -6.69
N PRO A 75 -21.98 1.88 -7.34
CA PRO A 75 -20.92 2.64 -6.65
C PRO A 75 -21.41 3.79 -5.77
N SER A 76 -22.33 4.62 -6.28
CA SER A 76 -22.83 5.78 -5.53
C SER A 76 -23.66 5.41 -4.30
N ALA A 77 -24.47 4.35 -4.39
CA ALA A 77 -25.24 3.85 -3.26
C ALA A 77 -24.31 3.26 -2.18
N LEU A 78 -23.31 2.49 -2.62
CA LEU A 78 -22.32 1.89 -1.73
C LEU A 78 -21.47 2.95 -1.03
N GLU A 79 -21.01 3.98 -1.75
CA GLU A 79 -20.26 5.09 -1.16
C GLU A 79 -21.09 5.86 -0.13
N LYS A 80 -22.35 6.16 -0.46
CA LYS A 80 -23.27 6.89 0.44
C LYS A 80 -23.43 6.17 1.79
N GLU A 81 -23.34 4.84 1.79
CA GLU A 81 -23.42 4.04 3.00
C GLU A 81 -22.06 3.86 3.70
N LEU A 82 -21.01 3.50 2.96
CA LEU A 82 -19.70 3.20 3.52
C LEU A 82 -18.97 4.44 4.05
N ARG A 83 -19.13 5.60 3.41
CA ARG A 83 -18.40 6.83 3.78
C ARG A 83 -18.63 7.23 5.25
N PRO A 84 -19.87 7.47 5.74
CA PRO A 84 -20.08 7.89 7.13
C PRO A 84 -19.63 6.83 8.14
N ARG A 85 -19.80 5.54 7.82
CA ARG A 85 -19.34 4.42 8.68
C ARG A 85 -17.82 4.35 8.75
N THR A 86 -17.14 4.56 7.63
CA THR A 86 -15.68 4.64 7.53
C THR A 86 -15.14 5.83 8.32
N GLU A 87 -15.73 7.00 8.16
CA GLU A 87 -15.37 8.22 8.88
C GLU A 87 -15.49 8.04 10.39
N ALA A 88 -16.66 7.57 10.86
CA ALA A 88 -16.88 7.29 12.28
C ALA A 88 -15.84 6.30 12.83
N THR A 89 -15.53 5.24 12.08
CA THR A 89 -14.57 4.21 12.52
C THR A 89 -13.13 4.73 12.53
N ILE A 90 -12.72 5.52 11.53
CA ILE A 90 -11.40 6.16 11.50
C ILE A 90 -11.25 7.13 12.69
N VAL A 91 -12.26 7.96 12.96
CA VAL A 91 -12.27 8.91 14.08
C VAL A 91 -12.20 8.19 15.42
N ALA A 92 -12.96 7.11 15.60
CA ALA A 92 -12.93 6.32 16.83
C ALA A 92 -11.55 5.70 17.08
N ALA A 93 -10.93 5.09 16.07
CA ALA A 93 -9.60 4.50 16.20
C ALA A 93 -8.52 5.57 16.47
N MET A 94 -8.58 6.71 15.79
CA MET A 94 -7.63 7.81 16.01
C MET A 94 -7.79 8.46 17.39
N THR A 95 -9.03 8.66 17.85
CA THR A 95 -9.32 9.17 19.20
C THR A 95 -8.77 8.22 20.27
N ALA A 96 -9.01 6.91 20.12
CA ALA A 96 -8.44 5.91 21.01
C ALA A 96 -6.91 5.93 20.98
N PHE A 97 -6.29 6.03 19.79
CA PHE A 97 -4.84 6.10 19.64
C PHE A 97 -4.24 7.31 20.37
N LYS A 98 -4.79 8.51 20.15
CA LYS A 98 -4.36 9.76 20.81
C LYS A 98 -4.61 9.75 22.32
N GLY A 99 -5.63 9.02 22.79
CA GLY A 99 -5.89 8.84 24.22
C GLY A 99 -4.91 7.89 24.92
N LEU A 100 -4.30 6.97 24.17
CA LEU A 100 -3.34 5.98 24.69
C LEU A 100 -1.88 6.43 24.58
N TYR A 101 -1.54 7.25 23.59
CA TYR A 101 -0.17 7.55 23.24
C TYR A 101 0.05 9.03 22.94
N GLU A 102 1.16 9.57 23.47
CA GLU A 102 1.65 10.89 23.10
C GLU A 102 2.50 10.80 21.82
N ALA A 103 2.18 11.61 20.83
CA ALA A 103 2.91 11.66 19.57
C ALA A 103 3.81 12.90 19.49
N GLN A 104 5.01 12.74 18.94
CA GLN A 104 5.87 13.87 18.59
C GLN A 104 5.25 14.68 17.46
N LYS A 105 5.52 15.99 17.39
CA LYS A 105 4.87 16.95 16.45
C LYS A 105 4.86 16.54 14.96
N ASN A 106 5.87 15.79 14.50
CA ASN A 106 6.00 15.37 13.10
C ASN A 106 5.76 13.86 12.89
N GLN A 107 5.30 13.17 13.93
CA GLN A 107 5.01 11.74 13.86
C GLN A 107 3.73 11.53 13.04
N GLU A 108 3.81 10.70 12.00
CA GLU A 108 2.64 10.31 11.21
C GLU A 108 2.12 8.94 11.61
N TYR A 109 0.89 8.63 11.20
CA TYR A 109 0.21 7.39 11.49
C TYR A 109 -0.14 6.66 10.20
N LYS A 110 -0.13 5.33 10.29
CA LYS A 110 -0.69 4.44 9.27
C LYS A 110 -2.10 4.08 9.69
N ILE A 111 -3.06 4.31 8.80
CA ILE A 111 -4.48 3.99 8.99
C ILE A 111 -4.82 2.87 8.01
N ASN A 112 -5.26 1.72 8.51
CA ASN A 112 -5.77 0.64 7.67
C ASN A 112 -7.26 0.49 7.94
N VAL A 113 -8.08 0.58 6.90
CA VAL A 113 -9.53 0.34 7.01
C VAL A 113 -9.85 -0.93 6.24
N LEU A 114 -10.67 -1.78 6.83
CA LEU A 114 -11.17 -3.03 6.24
C LEU A 114 -12.70 -3.00 6.27
N VAL A 115 -13.31 -3.26 5.11
CA VAL A 115 -14.74 -3.48 4.94
C VAL A 115 -14.93 -4.95 4.62
N CYS A 116 -15.55 -5.70 5.51
CA CYS A 116 -15.73 -7.15 5.40
C CYS A 116 -17.14 -7.57 5.84
N PRO A 117 -17.60 -8.78 5.51
CA PRO A 117 -18.89 -9.27 6.02
C PRO A 117 -18.93 -9.31 7.56
N THR A 118 -20.09 -9.01 8.13
CA THR A 118 -20.35 -9.12 9.58
C THR A 118 -20.24 -10.57 10.04
N GLU A 119 -19.65 -10.77 11.21
CA GLU A 119 -19.73 -12.05 11.92
C GLU A 119 -21.07 -12.12 12.68
N GLY A 120 -22.06 -12.85 12.14
CA GLY A 120 -23.37 -13.04 12.82
C GLY A 120 -24.56 -13.26 11.87
N ASP A 121 -25.76 -13.43 12.46
CA ASP A 121 -27.03 -13.62 11.73
C ASP A 121 -27.44 -12.37 10.95
N LYS A 122 -27.93 -12.58 9.73
CA LYS A 122 -28.30 -11.54 8.76
C LYS A 122 -29.54 -10.77 9.22
N VAL A 123 -29.53 -9.45 9.08
CA VAL A 123 -30.73 -8.61 9.28
C VAL A 123 -31.21 -8.14 7.91
N ASP A 124 -32.40 -8.59 7.52
CA ASP A 124 -32.99 -8.24 6.22
C ASP A 124 -33.34 -6.74 6.14
N GLY A 125 -32.89 -6.05 5.09
CA GLY A 125 -33.43 -4.74 4.69
C GLY A 125 -32.44 -3.69 4.20
N GLU A 126 -31.12 -3.85 4.42
CA GLU A 126 -30.09 -2.93 3.89
C GLU A 126 -29.16 -3.65 2.89
N VAL A 127 -28.60 -2.91 1.93
CA VAL A 127 -27.71 -3.47 0.89
C VAL A 127 -26.41 -4.05 1.50
N LEU A 128 -26.01 -3.56 2.68
CA LEU A 128 -24.79 -3.90 3.42
C LEU A 128 -25.01 -4.11 4.93
N ALA A 129 -26.24 -4.35 5.41
CA ALA A 129 -26.52 -4.64 6.83
C ALA A 129 -25.62 -5.76 7.39
N ASP A 130 -25.10 -6.61 6.51
CA ASP A 130 -24.16 -7.70 6.80
C ASP A 130 -22.68 -7.30 6.60
N THR A 131 -22.28 -6.06 6.83
CA THR A 131 -20.86 -5.66 6.78
C THR A 131 -20.37 -4.98 8.04
N ASP A 132 -19.11 -5.24 8.38
CA ASP A 132 -18.35 -4.54 9.40
C ASP A 132 -17.28 -3.66 8.77
N VAL A 133 -17.09 -2.48 9.35
CA VAL A 133 -15.98 -1.57 9.04
C VAL A 133 -15.01 -1.59 10.22
N PHE A 134 -13.80 -2.05 9.98
CA PHE A 134 -12.70 -2.05 10.95
C PHE A 134 -11.68 -0.99 10.58
N CYS A 135 -11.06 -0.38 11.59
CA CYS A 135 -9.92 0.52 11.41
C CYS A 135 -8.82 0.15 12.40
N HIS A 136 -7.58 0.09 11.90
CA HIS A 136 -6.36 -0.03 12.70
C HIS A 136 -5.50 1.22 12.48
N VAL A 137 -5.06 1.84 13.57
CA VAL A 137 -4.12 2.97 13.59
C VAL A 137 -2.85 2.56 14.31
N GLY A 138 -1.70 2.90 13.73
CA GLY A 138 -0.39 2.72 14.37
C GLY A 138 0.60 3.78 13.92
N PHE A 139 1.72 3.92 14.61
CA PHE A 139 2.78 4.82 14.17
C PHE A 139 3.32 4.42 12.80
N LEU A 140 3.50 5.43 11.94
CA LEU A 140 4.21 5.27 10.68
C LEU A 140 5.70 5.54 10.91
N PRO A 141 6.60 4.63 10.49
CA PRO A 141 8.03 4.90 10.56
C PRO A 141 8.40 6.17 9.77
N PRO A 142 9.46 6.90 10.18
CA PRO A 142 9.98 8.01 9.40
C PRO A 142 10.31 7.58 7.97
N LEU A 143 10.13 8.51 7.02
CA LEU A 143 10.50 8.26 5.64
C LEU A 143 12.02 8.07 5.53
N ARG A 144 12.42 6.98 4.88
CA ARG A 144 13.83 6.68 4.61
C ARG A 144 14.25 7.25 3.26
N SER A 145 15.50 7.64 3.16
CA SER A 145 16.15 8.04 1.90
C SER A 145 17.25 7.06 1.47
N GLU A 146 17.56 6.06 2.30
CA GLU A 146 18.53 5.03 1.95
C GLU A 146 17.99 4.16 0.81
N MET A 147 18.85 3.87 -0.18
CA MET A 147 18.49 2.99 -1.27
C MET A 147 18.45 1.53 -0.81
N VAL A 148 17.41 0.80 -1.23
CA VAL A 148 17.10 -0.55 -0.74
C VAL A 148 17.42 -1.65 -1.75
N LYS A 149 17.41 -2.91 -1.31
CA LYS A 149 17.49 -4.07 -2.20
C LYS A 149 16.09 -4.56 -2.54
N LEU A 150 15.87 -4.92 -3.79
CA LEU A 150 14.63 -5.51 -4.29
C LEU A 150 14.94 -6.89 -4.86
N GLU A 151 13.94 -7.77 -4.88
CA GLU A 151 14.05 -9.13 -5.42
C GLU A 151 12.91 -9.43 -6.39
N VAL A 152 13.17 -10.10 -7.52
CA VAL A 152 12.15 -10.62 -8.43
C VAL A 152 11.86 -12.08 -8.06
N ALA A 153 10.72 -12.35 -7.42
CA ALA A 153 10.40 -13.70 -6.93
C ALA A 153 8.90 -14.06 -6.89
N GLY A 154 8.01 -13.16 -7.34
CA GLY A 154 6.56 -13.36 -7.26
C GLY A 154 5.86 -13.39 -8.61
N LEU A 155 4.69 -14.05 -8.66
CA LEU A 155 3.79 -14.03 -9.81
C LEU A 155 2.82 -12.84 -9.74
N PRO A 156 2.26 -12.40 -10.89
CA PRO A 156 1.20 -11.40 -10.93
C PRO A 156 0.01 -11.80 -10.05
N ARG A 157 -0.67 -10.80 -9.48
CA ARG A 157 -1.91 -11.05 -8.73
C ARG A 157 -3.00 -11.52 -9.68
N HIS A 158 -3.81 -12.47 -9.23
CA HIS A 158 -4.97 -12.93 -9.99
C HIS A 158 -6.03 -11.82 -10.14
N ASN A 159 -6.31 -11.05 -9.08
CA ASN A 159 -7.21 -9.90 -9.11
C ASN A 159 -6.47 -8.64 -8.65
N ALA A 160 -5.69 -8.04 -9.55
CA ALA A 160 -4.88 -6.87 -9.22
C ALA A 160 -5.69 -5.59 -9.00
N ALA A 161 -6.90 -5.50 -9.57
CA ALA A 161 -7.74 -4.31 -9.51
C ALA A 161 -8.35 -4.06 -8.12
N ALA A 162 -8.61 -5.13 -7.36
CA ALA A 162 -9.17 -5.03 -6.02
C ALA A 162 -8.07 -5.05 -4.94
N LYS A 163 -8.17 -4.17 -3.95
CA LYS A 163 -7.32 -4.24 -2.74
C LYS A 163 -7.96 -5.20 -1.73
N ASP A 164 -7.89 -6.49 -2.08
CA ASP A 164 -8.46 -7.60 -1.32
C ASP A 164 -7.53 -8.07 -0.20
N SER A 165 -8.05 -8.26 1.01
CA SER A 165 -7.31 -8.82 2.14
C SER A 165 -6.86 -10.27 1.94
N ALA A 166 -7.45 -11.03 1.01
CA ALA A 166 -6.93 -12.35 0.61
C ALA A 166 -5.48 -12.28 0.12
N TRP A 167 -5.10 -11.19 -0.57
CA TRP A 167 -3.72 -10.98 -1.00
C TRP A 167 -2.73 -10.91 0.17
N VAL A 168 -3.17 -10.48 1.36
CA VAL A 168 -2.34 -10.48 2.58
C VAL A 168 -1.97 -11.91 2.98
N LYS A 169 -2.90 -12.86 2.82
CA LYS A 169 -2.68 -14.29 3.06
C LYS A 169 -1.78 -14.89 1.98
N GLU A 170 -2.10 -14.65 0.71
CA GLU A 170 -1.40 -15.22 -0.45
C GLU A 170 0.08 -14.81 -0.50
N ARG A 171 0.39 -13.52 -0.25
CA ARG A 171 1.77 -13.05 -0.28
C ARG A 171 2.62 -13.51 0.89
N LYS A 172 2.03 -14.09 1.95
CA LYS A 172 2.78 -14.50 3.15
C LYS A 172 3.90 -15.48 2.78
N ALA A 173 3.61 -16.46 1.92
CA ALA A 173 4.61 -17.44 1.48
C ALA A 173 5.77 -16.81 0.69
N ILE A 174 5.53 -15.67 0.01
CA ILE A 174 6.56 -14.92 -0.70
C ILE A 174 7.46 -14.21 0.31
N TYR A 175 6.88 -13.50 1.28
CA TYR A 175 7.63 -12.81 2.34
C TYR A 175 8.39 -13.76 3.26
N ASP A 176 7.84 -14.93 3.58
CA ASP A 176 8.51 -15.92 4.42
C ASP A 176 9.82 -16.44 3.78
N ARG A 177 9.96 -16.33 2.45
CA ARG A 177 11.17 -16.71 1.70
C ARG A 177 12.08 -15.53 1.40
N MET A 178 11.59 -14.31 1.54
CA MET A 178 12.34 -13.09 1.24
C MET A 178 13.53 -12.96 2.20
N ALA A 179 14.73 -12.70 1.66
CA ALA A 179 15.90 -12.51 2.50
C ALA A 179 15.72 -11.29 3.44
N PRO A 180 16.22 -11.34 4.69
CA PRO A 180 15.97 -10.27 5.67
C PRO A 180 16.46 -8.87 5.28
N ASP A 181 17.40 -8.77 4.33
CA ASP A 181 17.95 -7.51 3.84
C ASP A 181 17.29 -7.00 2.53
N MET A 182 16.31 -7.74 2.00
CA MET A 182 15.44 -7.29 0.92
C MET A 182 14.28 -6.46 1.48
N GLU A 183 13.96 -5.38 0.77
CA GLU A 183 12.86 -4.49 1.17
C GLU A 183 11.50 -4.96 0.64
N GLU A 184 11.49 -5.47 -0.59
CA GLU A 184 10.26 -5.76 -1.31
C GLU A 184 10.51 -6.75 -2.44
N VAL A 185 9.49 -7.55 -2.74
CA VAL A 185 9.47 -8.48 -3.86
C VAL A 185 8.70 -7.87 -5.03
N ILE A 186 9.27 -7.93 -6.22
CA ILE A 186 8.68 -7.51 -7.49
C ILE A 186 8.02 -8.71 -8.18
N LEU A 187 6.78 -8.51 -8.60
CA LEU A 187 5.95 -9.51 -9.25
C LEU A 187 6.17 -9.44 -10.76
N MET A 188 6.51 -10.57 -11.36
CA MET A 188 6.85 -10.68 -12.77
C MET A 188 6.02 -11.76 -13.45
N ASP A 189 5.46 -11.43 -14.61
CA ASP A 189 4.88 -12.43 -15.50
C ASP A 189 6.02 -13.29 -16.11
N PRO A 190 6.05 -14.61 -15.89
CA PRO A 190 7.17 -15.45 -16.30
C PRO A 190 7.26 -15.68 -17.82
N VAL A 191 6.16 -15.50 -18.55
CA VAL A 191 6.10 -15.72 -20.00
C VAL A 191 6.66 -14.51 -20.74
N THR A 192 6.18 -13.33 -20.37
CA THR A 192 6.55 -12.05 -21.00
C THR A 192 7.77 -11.41 -20.36
N ARG A 193 8.12 -11.83 -19.13
CA ARG A 193 9.14 -11.22 -18.26
C ARG A 193 8.84 -9.76 -17.94
N HIS A 194 7.56 -9.36 -17.99
CA HIS A 194 7.10 -8.04 -17.57
C HIS A 194 7.05 -7.96 -16.04
N LEU A 195 7.71 -6.95 -15.48
CA LEU A 195 7.62 -6.62 -14.06
C LEU A 195 6.46 -5.65 -13.87
N LEU A 196 5.47 -6.04 -13.08
CA LEU A 196 4.20 -5.32 -12.99
C LEU A 196 4.19 -4.36 -11.79
N GLU A 197 4.23 -4.93 -10.59
CA GLU A 197 4.21 -4.20 -9.33
C GLU A 197 5.01 -4.96 -8.26
N GLY A 198 5.24 -4.34 -7.11
CA GLY A 198 5.70 -5.07 -5.93
C GLY A 198 4.55 -5.79 -5.21
N SER A 199 4.89 -6.66 -4.28
CA SER A 199 3.88 -7.37 -3.50
C SER A 199 3.02 -6.41 -2.65
N GLN A 200 3.55 -5.25 -2.28
CA GLN A 200 2.83 -4.18 -1.56
C GLN A 200 3.02 -2.78 -2.16
N THR A 201 3.71 -2.65 -3.29
CA THR A 201 4.09 -1.36 -3.90
C THR A 201 3.80 -1.34 -5.38
N ASN A 202 3.77 -0.15 -5.99
CA ASN A 202 4.00 -0.05 -7.43
C ASN A 202 5.50 -0.07 -7.73
N PHE A 203 5.88 -0.45 -8.95
CA PHE A 203 7.27 -0.59 -9.38
C PHE A 203 7.55 0.28 -10.61
N TYR A 204 8.77 0.80 -10.68
CA TYR A 204 9.20 1.76 -11.69
C TYR A 204 10.66 1.53 -12.07
N THR A 205 10.99 1.79 -13.33
CA THR A 205 12.38 1.87 -13.79
C THR A 205 12.63 3.19 -14.49
N ILE A 206 13.90 3.61 -14.51
CA ILE A 206 14.36 4.78 -15.24
C ILE A 206 15.26 4.29 -16.36
N GLN A 207 14.92 4.66 -17.59
CA GLN A 207 15.68 4.31 -18.79
C GLN A 207 15.64 5.47 -19.77
N ASP A 208 16.80 5.89 -20.26
CA ASP A 208 16.97 7.00 -21.21
C ASP A 208 16.24 8.28 -20.78
N GLY A 209 16.27 8.57 -19.47
CA GLY A 209 15.60 9.73 -18.88
C GLY A 209 14.08 9.62 -18.74
N ALA A 210 13.47 8.49 -19.11
CA ALA A 210 12.04 8.24 -18.96
C ALA A 210 11.73 7.26 -17.82
N VAL A 211 10.59 7.45 -17.16
CA VAL A 211 10.06 6.55 -16.13
C VAL A 211 9.11 5.53 -16.77
N TYR A 212 9.38 4.24 -16.55
CA TYR A 212 8.52 3.14 -17.00
C TYR A 212 7.77 2.55 -15.81
N THR A 213 6.47 2.28 -15.98
CA THR A 213 5.66 1.56 -14.99
C THR A 213 4.50 0.87 -15.68
N ALA A 214 4.04 -0.24 -15.11
CA ALA A 214 2.86 -0.93 -15.62
C ALA A 214 1.61 -0.05 -15.50
N GLU A 215 0.71 -0.18 -16.48
CA GLU A 215 -0.62 0.46 -16.45
C GLU A 215 -1.71 -0.52 -16.06
N GLU A 216 -1.63 -1.74 -16.61
CA GLU A 216 -2.60 -2.81 -16.42
C GLU A 216 -1.99 -3.97 -15.62
N GLY A 217 -2.86 -4.82 -15.06
CA GLY A 217 -2.43 -5.97 -14.27
C GLY A 217 -1.82 -5.61 -12.90
N ILE A 218 -2.09 -4.40 -12.41
CA ILE A 218 -1.57 -3.87 -11.14
C ILE A 218 -2.66 -3.23 -10.29
N LEU A 219 -2.38 -3.04 -9.00
CA LEU A 219 -3.19 -2.16 -8.17
C LEU A 219 -2.73 -0.71 -8.35
N LYS A 220 -3.62 0.16 -8.86
CA LYS A 220 -3.33 1.60 -9.04
C LYS A 220 -3.26 2.30 -7.67
N GLY A 221 -2.05 2.47 -7.13
CA GLY A 221 -1.78 3.08 -5.82
C GLY A 221 -1.98 4.60 -5.79
N THR A 222 -2.34 5.18 -4.64
CA THR A 222 -2.52 6.64 -4.50
C THR A 222 -1.20 7.39 -4.68
N VAL A 223 -0.12 6.87 -4.09
CA VAL A 223 1.23 7.43 -4.30
C VAL A 223 1.68 7.24 -5.76
N ARG A 224 1.24 6.18 -6.44
CA ARG A 224 1.52 6.04 -7.88
C ARG A 224 0.90 7.17 -8.67
N SER A 225 -0.38 7.47 -8.46
CA SER A 225 -1.02 8.62 -9.12
C SER A 225 -0.24 9.90 -8.88
N LEU A 226 0.18 10.15 -7.62
CA LEU A 226 1.01 11.31 -7.32
C LEU A 226 2.37 11.30 -8.02
N VAL A 227 3.05 10.15 -8.14
CA VAL A 227 4.30 10.04 -8.90
C VAL A 227 4.08 10.39 -10.37
N LEU A 228 2.97 9.93 -10.98
CA LEU A 228 2.64 10.22 -12.37
C LEU A 228 2.37 11.71 -12.59
N ASP A 229 1.53 12.31 -11.73
CA ASP A 229 1.24 13.75 -11.77
C ASP A 229 2.52 14.58 -11.63
N VAL A 230 3.39 14.22 -10.67
CA VAL A 230 4.68 14.89 -10.47
C VAL A 230 5.58 14.76 -11.69
N CYS A 231 5.63 13.58 -12.34
CA CYS A 231 6.43 13.41 -13.55
C CYS A 231 5.92 14.31 -14.68
N GLU A 232 4.60 14.35 -14.89
CA GLU A 232 3.97 15.21 -15.90
C GLU A 232 4.26 16.70 -15.64
N GLU A 233 4.00 17.17 -14.42
CA GLU A 233 4.21 18.57 -14.00
C GLU A 233 5.67 19.02 -14.11
N ASN A 234 6.63 18.10 -14.02
CA ASN A 234 8.06 18.38 -14.07
C ASN A 234 8.71 18.03 -15.42
N GLY A 235 7.92 17.67 -16.43
CA GLY A 235 8.43 17.33 -17.76
C GLY A 235 9.28 16.05 -17.80
N ILE A 236 9.11 15.13 -16.85
CA ILE A 236 9.76 13.82 -16.82
C ILE A 236 8.91 12.87 -17.68
N PRO A 237 9.43 12.34 -18.81
CA PRO A 237 8.66 11.47 -19.67
C PRO A 237 8.23 10.19 -18.94
N VAL A 238 6.95 9.83 -19.04
CA VAL A 238 6.42 8.57 -18.50
C VAL A 238 6.01 7.65 -19.64
N LYS A 239 6.35 6.36 -19.50
CA LYS A 239 5.88 5.26 -20.33
C LYS A 239 5.01 4.33 -19.49
N LEU A 240 3.72 4.33 -19.78
CA LEU A 240 2.70 3.48 -19.14
C LEU A 240 2.71 2.07 -19.74
N THR A 241 3.89 1.45 -19.71
CA THR A 241 4.17 0.10 -20.18
C THR A 241 5.07 -0.59 -19.14
N PRO A 242 4.79 -1.85 -18.79
CA PRO A 242 5.59 -2.55 -17.78
C PRO A 242 7.05 -2.67 -18.24
N PRO A 243 8.04 -2.39 -17.37
CA PRO A 243 9.43 -2.69 -17.68
C PRO A 243 9.62 -4.21 -17.84
N THR A 244 10.48 -4.63 -18.76
CA THR A 244 10.80 -6.05 -18.99
C THR A 244 12.17 -6.41 -18.44
N LEU A 245 12.30 -7.59 -17.83
CA LEU A 245 13.58 -8.08 -17.30
C LEU A 245 14.63 -8.24 -18.41
N ASN A 246 14.19 -8.44 -19.66
CA ASN A 246 15.09 -8.49 -20.82
C ASN A 246 15.88 -7.20 -21.04
N ASP A 247 15.40 -6.07 -20.52
CA ASP A 247 16.01 -4.75 -20.67
C ASP A 247 16.72 -4.28 -19.39
N VAL A 248 16.89 -5.16 -18.39
CA VAL A 248 17.46 -4.79 -17.07
C VAL A 248 18.81 -4.09 -17.16
N ASP A 249 19.62 -4.40 -18.17
CA ASP A 249 20.93 -3.78 -18.37
C ASP A 249 20.87 -2.34 -18.88
N LYS A 250 19.74 -1.92 -19.45
CA LYS A 250 19.49 -0.55 -19.93
C LYS A 250 19.02 0.37 -18.81
N TRP A 251 18.57 -0.19 -17.69
CA TRP A 251 18.02 0.61 -16.60
C TRP A 251 19.11 1.41 -15.89
N GLN A 252 18.86 2.71 -15.75
CA GLN A 252 19.66 3.69 -15.02
C GLN A 252 19.28 3.76 -13.54
N GLY A 253 18.16 3.14 -13.16
CA GLY A 253 17.66 3.08 -11.79
C GLY A 253 16.31 2.37 -11.72
N CYS A 254 15.91 1.94 -10.53
CA CYS A 254 14.54 1.50 -10.26
C CYS A 254 14.12 1.93 -8.86
N PHE A 255 12.81 2.01 -8.65
CA PHE A 255 12.22 2.45 -7.39
C PHE A 255 10.83 1.86 -7.20
N ILE A 256 10.34 1.96 -5.97
CA ILE A 256 8.99 1.52 -5.59
C ILE A 256 8.20 2.67 -5.00
N SER A 257 6.87 2.57 -5.05
CA SER A 257 6.00 3.52 -4.37
C SER A 257 4.89 2.86 -3.54
N SER A 258 4.60 3.43 -2.36
CA SER A 258 3.51 2.98 -1.48
C SER A 258 3.16 4.02 -0.43
N THR A 259 1.98 3.90 0.19
CA THR A 259 1.54 4.80 1.26
C THR A 259 2.57 4.95 2.38
N SER A 260 3.18 3.85 2.81
CA SER A 260 4.10 3.86 3.95
C SER A 260 5.48 4.42 3.63
N ARG A 261 5.95 4.27 2.37
CA ARG A 261 7.31 4.61 1.97
C ARG A 261 7.42 5.87 1.11
N LEU A 262 6.28 6.37 0.60
CA LEU A 262 6.24 7.24 -0.58
C LEU A 262 7.07 6.65 -1.71
N VAL A 263 8.05 7.37 -2.22
CA VAL A 263 9.03 6.92 -3.21
C VAL A 263 10.28 6.42 -2.48
N LEU A 264 10.71 5.22 -2.82
CA LEU A 264 11.92 4.61 -2.25
C LEU A 264 12.77 4.00 -3.37
N GLY A 265 13.99 4.52 -3.52
CA GLY A 265 14.94 4.08 -4.54
C GLY A 265 15.58 2.74 -4.22
N ALA A 266 15.93 1.97 -5.25
CA ALA A 266 16.64 0.71 -5.10
C ALA A 266 18.11 0.85 -5.49
N LYS A 267 19.02 0.36 -4.64
CA LYS A 267 20.45 0.23 -4.94
C LYS A 267 20.73 -1.02 -5.75
N SER A 268 19.87 -2.03 -5.65
CA SER A 268 20.03 -3.27 -6.40
C SER A 268 18.70 -3.98 -6.62
N LEU A 269 18.63 -4.71 -7.73
CA LEU A 269 17.58 -5.69 -8.03
C LEU A 269 18.22 -7.06 -8.20
N GLU A 270 17.80 -8.02 -7.39
CA GLU A 270 18.14 -9.43 -7.51
C GLU A 270 17.08 -10.15 -8.34
N TYR A 271 17.50 -11.00 -9.27
CA TYR A 271 16.61 -11.74 -10.17
C TYR A 271 17.28 -13.03 -10.67
N GLU A 272 16.47 -13.98 -11.13
CA GLU A 272 16.96 -15.16 -11.83
C GLU A 272 17.25 -14.81 -13.31
N HIS A 273 18.50 -15.01 -13.74
CA HIS A 273 18.90 -14.67 -15.11
C HIS A 273 18.15 -15.54 -16.13
N PRO A 274 17.45 -14.96 -17.10
CA PRO A 274 16.49 -15.73 -17.89
C PRO A 274 17.06 -16.84 -18.77
N ASP A 275 18.34 -16.74 -19.14
CA ASP A 275 19.01 -17.75 -19.98
C ASP A 275 19.85 -18.76 -19.19
N THR A 276 20.23 -18.44 -17.94
CA THR A 276 21.18 -19.26 -17.17
C THR A 276 20.60 -19.82 -15.89
N ASN A 277 19.41 -19.34 -15.49
CA ASN A 277 18.74 -19.63 -14.22
C ASN A 277 19.63 -19.38 -12.98
N LYS A 278 20.64 -18.52 -13.13
CA LYS A 278 21.50 -18.12 -12.02
C LYS A 278 20.99 -16.83 -11.40
N THR A 279 20.95 -16.80 -10.07
CA THR A 279 20.73 -15.56 -9.32
C THR A 279 21.75 -14.52 -9.73
N THR A 280 21.25 -13.36 -10.16
CA THR A 280 22.04 -12.23 -10.65
C THR A 280 21.57 -10.97 -9.96
N THR A 281 22.49 -10.04 -9.72
CA THR A 281 22.19 -8.75 -9.09
C THR A 281 22.56 -7.63 -10.06
N ARG A 282 21.57 -6.78 -10.39
CA ARG A 282 21.82 -5.50 -11.04
C ARG A 282 21.95 -4.42 -9.97
N SER A 283 23.07 -3.71 -9.95
CA SER A 283 23.29 -2.56 -9.08
C SER A 283 22.96 -1.24 -9.79
N PHE A 284 22.49 -0.26 -9.03
CA PHE A 284 22.15 1.07 -9.53
C PHE A 284 22.92 2.14 -8.75
N LEU A 285 23.36 3.16 -9.48
CA LEU A 285 23.93 4.37 -8.89
C LEU A 285 22.80 5.36 -8.55
N PRO A 286 23.05 6.35 -7.67
CA PRO A 286 22.13 7.46 -7.47
C PRO A 286 21.74 8.11 -8.80
N ASN A 287 20.46 8.44 -8.95
CA ASN A 287 19.90 8.93 -10.21
C ASN A 287 19.18 10.28 -9.98
N PRO A 288 19.60 11.37 -10.67
CA PRO A 288 19.02 12.69 -10.46
C PRO A 288 17.51 12.78 -10.69
N ILE A 289 16.96 11.99 -11.62
CA ILE A 289 15.50 11.95 -11.88
C ILE A 289 14.79 11.34 -10.68
N LEU A 290 15.33 10.27 -10.11
CA LEU A 290 14.78 9.66 -8.90
C LEU A 290 14.87 10.61 -7.69
N ASP A 291 15.97 11.33 -7.54
CA ASP A 291 16.14 12.32 -6.47
C ASP A 291 15.11 13.45 -6.61
N GLN A 292 14.89 13.95 -7.83
CA GLN A 292 13.86 14.95 -8.14
C GLN A 292 12.47 14.42 -7.81
N ILE A 293 12.08 13.24 -8.32
CA ILE A 293 10.77 12.63 -8.03
C ILE A 293 10.57 12.46 -6.53
N THR A 294 11.57 11.93 -5.83
CA THR A 294 11.51 11.70 -4.38
C THR A 294 11.28 13.00 -3.63
N SER A 295 12.02 14.06 -3.98
CA SER A 295 11.89 15.37 -3.36
C SER A 295 10.51 15.97 -3.62
N VAL A 296 10.07 16.03 -4.88
CA VAL A 296 8.82 16.69 -5.25
C VAL A 296 7.60 15.94 -4.69
N VAL A 297 7.59 14.60 -4.73
CA VAL A 297 6.50 13.80 -4.13
C VAL A 297 6.37 14.07 -2.62
N ARG A 298 7.49 14.16 -1.89
CA ARG A 298 7.46 14.44 -0.44
C ARG A 298 6.81 15.79 -0.13
N HIS A 299 7.02 16.80 -0.97
CA HIS A 299 6.38 18.11 -0.82
C HIS A 299 4.90 18.07 -1.25
N ALA A 300 4.62 17.46 -2.40
CA ALA A 300 3.28 17.44 -3.00
C ALA A 300 2.25 16.65 -2.17
N VAL A 301 2.68 15.66 -1.38
CA VAL A 301 1.83 14.94 -0.42
C VAL A 301 1.08 15.90 0.50
N ILE A 302 1.71 17.00 0.94
CA ILE A 302 1.09 17.97 1.85
C ILE A 302 -0.09 18.68 1.17
N GLY A 303 0.10 19.09 -0.08
CA GLY A 303 -0.92 19.82 -0.86
C GLY A 303 -2.14 18.97 -1.23
N LYS A 304 -1.95 17.65 -1.40
CA LYS A 304 -3.03 16.70 -1.73
C LYS A 304 -3.66 16.01 -0.51
N SER A 305 -3.48 16.58 0.68
CA SER A 305 -4.00 16.02 1.93
C SER A 305 -5.26 16.75 2.41
N THR A 306 -6.26 15.99 2.84
CA THR A 306 -7.55 16.49 3.32
C THR A 306 -7.58 16.49 4.84
N GLU A 307 -8.08 17.57 5.46
CA GLU A 307 -8.34 17.61 6.90
C GLU A 307 -9.45 16.61 7.27
N VAL A 308 -9.14 15.66 8.15
CA VAL A 308 -10.09 14.60 8.58
C VAL A 308 -10.28 14.62 10.09
N PHE A 309 -9.21 14.87 10.84
CA PHE A 309 -9.25 14.96 12.30
C PHE A 309 -9.22 16.41 12.73
N LYS A 310 -9.93 16.72 13.82
CA LYS A 310 -9.86 18.02 14.51
C LYS A 310 -8.86 17.96 15.66
#